data_AF-A0A813ELX7-F1
#
_entry.id   AF-A0A813ELX7-F1
#
_cell.length_a   1.000
_cell.length_b   1.000
_cell.length_c   1.000
_cell.angle_alpha   90.00
_cell.angle_beta   90.00
_cell.angle_gamma   90.00
#
_symmetry.space_group_name_H-M   'P 1'
#
loop_
_entity.id
_entity.type
_entity.pdbx_description
1 polymer ?
#
loop_
_entity_poly.entity_id
_entity_poly.type
_entity_poly.pdbx_seq_one_letter_code
_entity_poly.pdbx_strand_id
1 'polypeptide(L)' 'MSGRNKPPLSLSKLGKFMANKDGKIAVVVGTVTDDKRMYEVPKLTVCALRFTETARARILKSGGECLTCDKLLGCV' A
#
# COMPACT_ATOMS: atom_id res chain seq x y z
N MET A 1 17.60 1.71 9.81
CA MET A 1 17.35 1.76 8.35
C MET A 1 17.27 3.21 7.87
N SER A 2 18.27 3.69 7.14
CA SER A 2 18.32 5.05 6.57
C SER A 2 17.25 5.27 5.50
N GLY A 3 16.84 6.52 5.25
CA GLY A 3 15.78 6.86 4.27
C GLY A 3 16.09 6.41 2.84
N ARG A 4 17.37 6.38 2.46
CA ARG A 4 17.84 5.90 1.16
C ARG A 4 17.55 4.41 0.91
N ASN A 5 17.51 3.61 1.98
CA ASN A 5 17.25 2.17 1.90
C ASN A 5 15.74 1.83 1.89
N LYS A 6 14.85 2.84 1.91
CA LYS A 6 13.39 2.68 1.90
C LYS A 6 12.78 3.47 0.72
N PRO A 7 13.03 3.04 -0.52
CA PRO A 7 12.47 3.72 -1.69
C PRO A 7 10.94 3.70 -1.63
N PRO A 8 10.26 4.77 -2.08
CA PRO A 8 8.81 4.78 -2.17
C PRO A 8 8.32 3.74 -3.19
N LEU A 9 7.20 3.10 -2.88
CA LEU A 9 6.58 2.09 -3.73
C LEU A 9 5.29 2.63 -4.34
N SER A 10 5.15 2.53 -5.67
CA SER A 10 3.97 2.98 -6.39
C SER A 10 2.85 1.93 -6.40
N LEU A 11 1.60 2.40 -6.46
CA LEU A 11 0.41 1.53 -6.57
C LEU A 11 0.47 0.60 -7.79
N SER A 12 0.97 1.08 -8.94
CA SER A 12 1.17 0.25 -10.14
C SER A 12 2.05 -0.97 -9.89
N LYS A 13 3.11 -0.80 -9.08
CA LYS A 13 4.04 -1.88 -8.76
C LYS A 13 3.42 -2.85 -7.77
N LEU A 14 2.67 -2.33 -6.79
CA LEU A 14 1.88 -3.14 -5.87
C LEU A 14 0.82 -3.99 -6.57
N GLY A 15 0.07 -3.40 -7.52
CA GLY A 15 -0.91 -4.14 -8.32
C GLY A 15 -0.29 -5.31 -9.06
N LYS A 16 0.89 -5.13 -9.67
CA LYS A 16 1.63 -6.23 -10.33
C LYS A 16 2.04 -7.35 -9.36
N PHE A 17 2.49 -6.99 -8.16
CA PHE A 17 2.89 -8.00 -7.17
C PHE A 17 1.71 -8.77 -6.55
N MET A 18 0.52 -8.16 -6.58
CA MET A 18 -0.70 -8.72 -6.00
C MET A 18 -1.59 -9.42 -7.03
N ALA A 19 -1.31 -9.33 -8.33
CA ALA A 19 -2.10 -9.92 -9.41
C ALA A 19 -2.28 -11.45 -9.36
N ASN A 20 -1.49 -12.17 -8.56
CA ASN A 20 -1.60 -13.63 -8.36
C ASN A 20 -1.71 -14.00 -6.87
N LYS A 21 -2.12 -13.05 -6.03
CA LYS A 21 -2.15 -13.20 -4.56
C LYS A 21 -3.46 -12.67 -4.01
N ASP A 22 -4.54 -13.35 -4.34
CA ASP A 22 -5.87 -13.06 -3.82
C ASP A 22 -5.92 -13.33 -2.31
N GLY A 23 -6.56 -12.41 -1.57
CA GLY A 23 -6.79 -12.55 -0.12
C GLY A 23 -5.57 -12.31 0.78
N LYS A 24 -4.41 -11.90 0.24
CA LYS A 24 -3.22 -11.60 1.06
C LYS A 24 -3.10 -10.11 1.37
N ILE A 25 -2.47 -9.81 2.50
CA ILE A 25 -2.14 -8.43 2.90
C ILE A 25 -0.77 -8.07 2.34
N ALA A 26 -0.68 -6.98 1.58
CA ALA A 26 0.59 -6.48 1.08
C ALA A 26 1.28 -5.62 2.14
N VAL A 27 2.39 -6.08 2.71
CA VAL A 27 3.16 -5.35 3.72
C VAL A 27 4.35 -4.64 3.07
N VAL A 28 4.44 -3.33 3.24
CA VAL A 28 5.49 -2.47 2.68
C VAL A 28 6.17 -1.70 3.79
N VAL A 29 7.45 -1.97 4.02
CA VAL A 29 8.26 -1.21 4.98
C VAL A 29 8.81 0.06 4.31
N GLY A 30 7.93 1.02 4.04
CA GLY A 30 8.27 2.25 3.33
C GLY A 30 7.07 3.17 3.09
N THR A 31 7.24 4.11 2.18
CA THR A 31 6.18 5.04 1.77
C THR A 31 5.47 4.50 0.54
N VAL A 32 4.14 4.43 0.57
CA VAL A 32 3.32 4.11 -0.60
C VAL A 32 2.87 5.40 -1.28
N THR A 33 3.16 5.51 -2.56
CA THR A 33 2.86 6.67 -3.39
C THR A 33 1.84 6.32 -4.46
N ASP A 34 1.00 7.29 -4.79
CA ASP A 34 0.04 7.17 -5.89
C ASP A 34 0.73 7.17 -7.26
N ASP A 35 0.13 6.52 -8.25
CA ASP A 35 0.50 6.60 -9.65
C ASP A 35 -0.71 7.05 -10.46
N LYS A 36 -0.72 8.33 -10.87
CA LYS A 36 -1.85 8.96 -11.57
C LYS A 36 -2.18 8.29 -12.90
N ARG A 37 -1.24 7.55 -13.49
CA ARG A 37 -1.40 6.81 -14.74
C ARG A 37 -2.26 5.56 -14.59
N MET A 38 -2.44 5.08 -13.36
CA MET A 38 -3.32 3.96 -13.06
C MET A 38 -4.72 4.50 -12.75
N TYR A 39 -5.67 4.19 -13.61
CA TYR A 39 -7.06 4.63 -13.48
C TYR A 39 -7.89 3.74 -12.56
N GLU A 40 -7.65 2.42 -12.63
CA GLU A 40 -8.32 1.43 -11.79
C GLU A 40 -7.32 0.84 -10.80
N VAL A 41 -7.57 1.06 -9.51
CA VAL A 41 -6.80 0.41 -8.44
C VAL A 41 -7.58 -0.82 -7.99
N PRO A 42 -7.00 -2.03 -8.05
CA PRO A 42 -7.68 -3.23 -7.58
C PRO A 42 -7.94 -3.15 -6.07
N LYS A 43 -8.92 -3.92 -5.58
CA LYS A 43 -9.21 -4.02 -4.16
C LYS A 43 -8.02 -4.67 -3.44
N LEU A 44 -7.28 -3.88 -2.66
CA LEU A 44 -6.05 -4.29 -2.00
C LEU A 44 -6.08 -3.92 -0.53
N THR A 45 -5.68 -4.85 0.34
CA THR A 45 -5.35 -4.57 1.74
C THR A 45 -3.85 -4.34 1.82
N VAL A 46 -3.44 -3.08 2.06
CA VAL A 46 -2.04 -2.66 2.06
C VAL A 46 -1.67 -2.16 3.45
N CYS A 47 -0.59 -2.67 4.02
CA CYS A 47 0.03 -2.14 5.21
C CYS A 47 1.33 -1.41 4.87
N ALA A 48 1.47 -0.15 5.30
CA ALA A 48 2.71 0.60 5.11
C ALA A 48 3.03 1.54 6.28
N LEU A 49 4.27 2.05 6.31
CA LEU A 49 4.69 3.04 7.29
C LEU A 49 4.02 4.40 7.03
N ARG A 50 4.01 4.81 5.76
CA ARG A 50 3.40 6.08 5.34
C ARG A 50 2.70 5.90 4.00
N PHE A 51 1.61 6.61 3.82
CA PHE A 51 0.90 6.68 2.54
C PHE A 51 0.77 8.15 2.15
N THR A 52 0.76 8.43 0.84
CA THR A 52 0.29 9.73 0.35
C THR A 52 -1.23 9.82 0.47
N GLU A 53 -1.76 11.03 0.67
CA GLU A 53 -3.20 11.25 0.82
C GLU A 53 -3.99 10.77 -0.41
N THR A 54 -3.44 11.01 -1.61
CA THR A 54 -4.01 10.54 -2.87
C THR A 54 -4.06 9.03 -2.99
N ALA A 55 -3.03 8.33 -2.49
CA ALA A 55 -2.98 6.88 -2.52
C ALA A 55 -4.01 6.27 -1.56
N ARG A 56 -4.13 6.83 -0.34
CA ARG A 56 -5.15 6.40 0.64
C ARG A 56 -6.55 6.56 0.08
N ALA A 57 -6.86 7.73 -0.48
CA ALA A 57 -8.18 8.01 -1.04
C ALA A 57 -8.55 7.02 -2.16
N ARG A 58 -7.60 6.68 -3.03
CA ARG A 58 -7.81 5.71 -4.12
C ARG A 58 -7.99 4.28 -3.61
N ILE A 59 -7.17 3.83 -2.67
CA ILE A 59 -7.30 2.49 -2.07
C ILE A 59 -8.66 2.33 -1.39
N LEU A 60 -9.08 3.33 -0.60
CA LEU A 60 -10.38 3.32 0.08
C LEU A 60 -11.55 3.38 -0.91
N LYS A 61 -11.43 4.17 -1.99
CA LYS A 61 -12.45 4.25 -3.04
C LYS A 61 -12.64 2.92 -3.76
N SER A 62 -11.59 2.13 -3.92
CA SER A 62 -11.64 0.77 -4.47
C SER A 62 -12.12 -0.29 -3.47
N GLY A 63 -12.54 0.12 -2.26
CA GLY A 63 -12.96 -0.79 -1.19
C GLY A 63 -11.82 -1.58 -0.56
N GLY A 64 -10.58 -1.14 -0.75
CA GLY A 64 -9.40 -1.68 -0.08
C GLY A 64 -9.18 -1.07 1.30
N GLU A 65 -8.20 -1.60 2.03
CA GLU A 65 -7.89 -1.17 3.38
C GLU A 65 -6.44 -0.67 3.49
N CYS A 66 -6.24 0.46 4.16
CA CYS A 66 -4.92 0.99 4.49
C CYS A 66 -4.60 0.72 5.95
N LEU A 67 -3.69 -0.21 6.19
CA LEU A 67 -3.18 -0.54 7.52
C LEU A 67 -1.86 0.19 7.78
N THR A 68 -1.62 0.54 9.03
CA THR A 68 -0.32 1.03 9.51
C THR A 68 0.37 -0.07 10.30
N CYS A 69 1.69 -0.10 10.28
CA CYS A 69 2.48 -1.18 10.88
C CYS A 69 2.15 -1.44 12.36
N ASP A 70 1.71 -0.39 13.07
CA ASP A 70 1.20 -0.45 14.45
C ASP A 70 0.01 -1.41 14.62
N LYS A 71 -0.90 -1.45 13.64
CA LYS A 71 -2.12 -2.28 13.67
C LYS A 71 -1.89 -3.76 13.35
N LEU A 72 -0.75 -4.11 12.72
CA LEU A 72 -0.40 -5.49 12.41
C LEU A 72 0.39 -6.17 13.54
N LEU A 73 1.13 -5.41 14.35
CA LEU A 73 2.05 -5.96 15.35
C LEU A 73 1.40 -6.27 16.70
N GLY A 74 0.12 -5.93 16.90
CA GLY A 74 -0.63 -6.38 18.08
C GLY A 74 0.03 -6.02 19.42
N CYS A 75 0.51 -4.77 19.57
CA CYS A 75 0.89 -4.28 20.89
C CYS A 75 -0.38 -3.84 21.65
N VAL A 76 -0.91 -4.78 22.44
CA VAL A 76 -1.62 -4.52 23.70
C VAL A 76 -0.64 -4.79 24.83
#